data_AF-A0A813XVP9-F1
#
_entry.id   AF-A0A813XVP9-F1
#
_cell.length_a   1.000
_cell.length_b   1.000
_cell.length_c   1.000
_cell.angle_alpha   90.00
_cell.angle_beta   90.00
_cell.angle_gamma   90.00
#
_symmetry.space_group_name_H-M   'P 1'
#
loop_
_entity.id
_entity.type
_entity.pdbx_description
1 polymer ?
#
loop_
_entity_poly.entity_id
_entity_poly.type
_entity_poly.pdbx_seq_one_letter_code
_entity_poly.pdbx_strand_id
1 'polypeptide(L)'
;MRTAKNFLYFKCKKPSFSDESISSNPDEILDISRDGIILQPKKKISQFEKKISEKMPSENRNRTSVILEDRIKAVTMCQQGKSFAAIARELKRSKSCIKRNIDRYNETNSYKDRPRPGRPRISTAKDDRNLVHLV
;
A
#
# COMPACT_ATOMS: atom_id res chain seq x y z
N MET A 1 33.43 -1.22 24.94
CA MET A 1 33.77 -0.91 23.54
C MET A 1 32.53 -1.09 22.68
N ARG A 2 31.85 0.00 22.30
CA ARG A 2 30.67 -0.07 21.40
C ARG A 2 31.16 -0.02 19.97
N THR A 3 31.10 -1.14 19.25
CA THR A 3 31.44 -1.18 17.82
C THR A 3 30.40 -0.38 17.05
N ALA A 4 30.86 0.68 16.37
CA ALA A 4 30.04 1.47 15.47
C ALA A 4 29.64 0.58 14.28
N LYS A 5 28.43 0.02 14.34
CA LYS A 5 27.83 -0.63 13.18
C LYS A 5 27.54 0.48 12.17
N ASN A 6 28.30 0.48 11.08
CA ASN A 6 28.06 1.28 9.89
C ASN A 6 26.58 1.19 9.49
N PHE A 7 25.79 2.18 9.89
CA PHE A 7 24.48 2.42 9.34
C PHE A 7 24.71 2.95 7.94
N LEU A 8 24.86 2.04 6.97
CA LEU A 8 24.85 2.38 5.56
C LEU A 8 23.45 2.91 5.25
N TYR A 9 23.28 4.22 5.40
CA TYR A 9 22.06 4.93 5.04
C TYR A 9 22.00 4.90 3.51
N PHE A 10 21.31 3.92 2.95
CA PHE A 10 20.95 3.90 1.53
C PHE A 10 20.17 5.19 1.25
N LYS A 11 20.85 6.23 0.77
CA LYS A 11 20.23 7.39 0.16
C LYS A 11 19.46 6.85 -1.06
N CYS A 12 18.12 6.87 -1.02
CA CYS A 12 17.28 6.66 -2.21
C CYS A 12 17.81 7.74 -3.20
N LYS A 13 18.59 7.32 -4.21
CA LYS A 13 19.34 8.19 -5.13
C LYS A 13 18.29 8.96 -5.93
N LYS A 14 18.24 10.29 -5.78
CA LYS A 14 17.27 11.15 -6.46
C LYS A 14 17.34 10.89 -7.97
N PRO A 15 16.25 10.55 -8.68
CA PRO A 15 16.23 10.67 -10.12
C PRO A 15 16.32 12.17 -10.50
N SER A 16 17.16 12.48 -11.49
CA SER A 16 17.22 13.80 -12.13
C SER A 16 15.89 14.07 -12.83
N PHE A 17 15.07 14.92 -12.23
CA PHE A 17 13.78 15.37 -12.75
C PHE A 17 14.05 16.30 -13.95
N SER A 18 13.53 15.96 -15.13
CA SER A 18 13.36 16.92 -16.23
C SER A 18 11.93 17.44 -16.11
N ASP A 19 11.81 18.75 -15.94
CA ASP A 19 10.54 19.46 -15.78
C ASP A 19 9.74 19.42 -17.09
N GLU A 20 8.59 18.74 -17.09
CA GLU A 20 7.52 19.00 -18.06
C GLU A 20 6.38 19.74 -17.37
N SER A 21 6.19 20.97 -17.84
CA SER A 21 5.20 21.96 -17.42
C SER A 21 3.76 21.50 -17.66
N ILE A 22 2.92 21.54 -16.63
CA ILE A 22 1.46 21.51 -16.81
C ILE A 22 0.91 22.92 -16.58
N SER A 23 0.44 23.50 -17.68
CA SER A 23 -0.21 24.80 -17.81
C SER A 23 -1.44 24.92 -16.89
N SER A 24 -1.43 25.94 -16.04
CA SER A 24 -2.58 26.45 -15.29
C SER A 24 -3.52 27.22 -16.23
N ASN A 25 -4.74 26.71 -16.46
CA ASN A 25 -5.83 27.49 -17.08
C ASN A 25 -6.73 28.04 -15.97
N PRO A 26 -6.81 29.37 -15.76
CA PRO A 26 -7.57 29.98 -14.68
C PRO A 26 -8.83 30.70 -15.20
N ASP A 27 -9.76 30.01 -15.86
CA ASP A 27 -10.99 30.63 -16.36
C ASP A 27 -12.21 29.73 -16.13
N GLU A 28 -12.97 30.03 -15.08
CA GLU A 28 -14.45 30.07 -15.03
C GLU A 28 -14.92 30.20 -13.57
N ILE A 29 -14.86 31.42 -13.04
CA ILE A 29 -15.71 31.86 -11.93
C ILE A 29 -16.75 32.79 -12.57
N LEU A 30 -18.02 32.42 -12.52
CA LEU A 30 -19.15 33.33 -12.73
C LEU A 30 -20.00 33.35 -11.47
N ASP A 31 -19.93 34.48 -10.77
CA ASP A 31 -20.85 34.90 -9.72
C ASP A 31 -22.10 35.55 -10.35
N ILE A 32 -23.19 35.63 -9.56
CA ILE A 32 -24.39 36.52 -9.55
C ILE A 32 -25.62 35.66 -9.18
N SER A 33 -26.56 36.00 -8.29
CA SER A 33 -26.72 36.83 -7.08
C SER A 33 -28.15 36.58 -6.56
N ARG A 34 -28.36 36.72 -5.24
CA ARG A 34 -29.58 37.11 -4.48
C ARG A 34 -30.98 36.63 -4.93
N ASP A 35 -31.64 35.96 -3.99
CA ASP A 35 -33.10 35.80 -3.80
C ASP A 35 -33.85 34.83 -4.72
N GLY A 36 -34.02 33.58 -4.26
CA GLY A 36 -34.87 32.60 -4.93
C GLY A 36 -34.80 31.20 -4.30
N ILE A 37 -35.35 31.07 -3.09
CA ILE A 37 -35.43 29.81 -2.35
C ILE A 37 -36.21 28.76 -3.16
N ILE A 38 -35.55 27.70 -3.61
CA ILE A 38 -36.17 26.37 -3.71
C ILE A 38 -35.48 25.50 -2.68
N LEU A 39 -36.04 25.51 -1.46
CA LEU A 39 -35.80 24.46 -0.48
C LEU A 39 -36.25 23.14 -1.12
N GLN A 40 -35.30 22.35 -1.60
CA GLN A 40 -35.59 20.93 -1.82
C GLN A 40 -36.11 20.39 -0.48
N PRO A 41 -37.27 19.68 -0.45
CA PRO A 41 -37.74 19.09 0.78
C PRO A 41 -36.66 18.13 1.26
N LYS A 42 -36.06 18.43 2.41
CA LYS A 42 -35.19 17.49 3.11
C LYS A 42 -36.02 16.25 3.39
N LYS A 43 -35.89 15.23 2.53
CA LYS A 43 -36.44 13.91 2.80
C LYS A 43 -35.95 13.53 4.20
N LYS A 44 -36.88 13.35 5.14
CA LYS A 44 -36.55 12.78 6.44
C LYS A 44 -36.14 11.34 6.17
N ILE A 45 -34.85 11.15 5.95
CA ILE A 45 -34.22 9.83 5.93
C ILE A 45 -34.62 9.16 7.24
N SER A 46 -35.32 8.04 7.13
CA SER A 46 -35.77 7.27 8.30
C SER A 46 -34.55 6.92 9.15
N GLN A 47 -34.72 6.85 10.47
CA GLN A 47 -33.60 6.54 11.38
C GLN A 47 -32.91 5.19 11.06
N PHE A 48 -33.57 4.35 10.25
CA PHE A 48 -33.07 3.07 9.78
C PHE A 48 -31.97 3.18 8.70
N GLU A 49 -32.07 4.14 7.78
CA GLU A 49 -31.08 4.33 6.71
C GLU A 49 -29.78 4.96 7.21
N LYS A 50 -29.85 5.85 8.22
CA LYS A 50 -28.66 6.40 8.91
C LYS A 50 -27.82 5.30 9.57
N LYS A 51 -28.48 4.27 10.08
CA LYS A 51 -27.83 3.12 10.75
C LYS A 51 -27.09 2.21 9.77
N ILE A 52 -27.45 2.24 8.49
CA ILE A 52 -26.76 1.49 7.43
C ILE A 52 -25.58 2.32 6.89
N SER A 53 -25.71 3.65 6.74
CA SER A 53 -24.61 4.50 6.26
C SER A 53 -23.51 4.76 7.29
N GLU A 54 -23.81 4.68 8.60
CA GLU A 54 -22.82 4.88 9.67
C GLU A 54 -22.09 3.60 10.08
N LYS A 55 -22.49 2.44 9.56
CA LYS A 55 -21.75 1.20 9.79
C LYS A 55 -20.55 1.20 8.86
N MET A 56 -19.47 1.88 9.30
CA MET A 56 -18.13 1.83 8.72
C MET A 56 -17.88 0.42 8.17
N PRO A 57 -17.45 0.28 6.89
CA PRO A 57 -17.22 -1.04 6.32
C PRO A 57 -16.29 -1.76 7.29
N SER A 58 -16.80 -2.82 7.92
CA SER A 58 -16.09 -3.56 8.96
C SER A 58 -14.67 -3.80 8.47
N GLU A 59 -13.72 -3.06 9.05
CA GLU A 59 -12.36 -2.98 8.55
C GLU A 59 -11.86 -4.41 8.37
N ASN A 60 -11.56 -4.76 7.11
CA ASN A 60 -11.22 -6.11 6.73
C ASN A 60 -10.16 -6.65 7.71
N ARG A 61 -10.56 -7.61 8.55
CA ARG A 61 -9.79 -8.15 9.69
C ARG A 61 -8.60 -9.01 9.23
N ASN A 62 -8.06 -8.75 8.04
CA ASN A 62 -6.83 -9.33 7.54
C ASN A 62 -5.64 -8.69 8.26
N ARG A 63 -5.46 -9.06 9.54
CA ARG A 63 -4.40 -8.57 10.43
C ARG A 63 -2.97 -8.90 9.99
N THR A 64 -2.79 -9.66 8.90
CA THR A 64 -1.58 -10.50 8.77
C THR A 64 -0.78 -10.30 7.49
N SER A 65 -1.20 -9.45 6.57
CA SER A 65 -0.40 -9.11 5.39
C SER A 65 -0.55 -7.64 5.07
N VAL A 66 0.58 -6.91 4.92
CA VAL A 66 0.56 -5.56 4.34
C VAL A 66 -0.22 -5.63 3.05
N ILE A 67 -1.31 -4.86 2.98
CA ILE A 67 -2.21 -4.79 1.82
C ILE A 67 -1.36 -4.45 0.59
N LEU A 68 -1.67 -5.07 -0.55
CA LEU A 68 -0.93 -4.86 -1.80
C LEU A 68 -0.80 -3.36 -2.13
N GLU A 69 -1.86 -2.60 -1.88
CA GLU A 69 -1.91 -1.14 -2.02
C GLU A 69 -0.85 -0.41 -1.20
N ASP A 70 -0.67 -0.77 0.08
CA ASP A 70 0.35 -0.16 0.95
C ASP A 70 1.76 -0.39 0.41
N ARG A 71 2.00 -1.55 -0.23
CA ARG A 71 3.31 -1.87 -0.83
C ARG A 71 3.56 -1.04 -2.07
N ILE A 72 2.58 -0.93 -2.96
CA ILE A 72 2.65 -0.11 -4.17
C ILE A 72 2.90 1.35 -3.75
N LYS A 73 2.08 1.89 -2.85
CA LYS A 73 2.23 3.26 -2.32
C LYS A 73 3.63 3.48 -1.72
N ALA A 74 4.13 2.55 -0.91
CA ALA A 74 5.46 2.69 -0.30
C ALA A 74 6.59 2.76 -1.34
N VAL A 75 6.53 1.95 -2.41
CA VAL A 75 7.53 1.96 -3.48
C VAL A 75 7.44 3.24 -4.30
N THR A 76 6.24 3.64 -4.72
CA THR A 76 6.01 4.90 -5.44
C THR A 76 6.54 6.11 -4.65
N MET A 77 6.33 6.11 -3.34
CA MET A 77 6.84 7.19 -2.48
C MET A 77 8.36 7.20 -2.32
N CYS A 78 9.08 6.06 -2.31
CA CYS A 78 10.56 6.12 -2.33
C CYS A 78 11.07 6.57 -3.70
N GLN A 79 10.39 6.20 -4.79
CA GLN A 79 10.73 6.69 -6.13
C GLN A 79 10.61 8.22 -6.22
N GLN A 80 9.62 8.80 -5.53
CA GLN A 80 9.49 10.26 -5.32
C GLN A 80 10.56 10.86 -4.39
N GLY A 81 11.42 10.04 -3.79
CA GLY A 81 12.49 10.49 -2.88
C GLY A 81 12.04 10.75 -1.45
N LYS A 82 10.84 10.33 -1.03
CA LYS A 82 10.41 10.45 0.38
C LYS A 82 11.25 9.55 1.28
N SER A 83 11.52 10.02 2.50
CA SER A 83 12.24 9.21 3.50
C SER A 83 11.37 8.08 4.05
N PHE A 84 11.99 6.96 4.46
CA PHE A 84 11.25 5.82 5.06
C PHE A 84 10.42 6.21 6.30
N ALA A 85 10.87 7.21 7.06
CA ALA A 85 10.13 7.70 8.23
C ALA A 85 8.87 8.49 7.84
N ALA A 86 8.94 9.28 6.76
CA ALA A 86 7.78 9.99 6.23
C ALA A 86 6.73 9.01 5.67
N ILE A 87 7.17 8.03 4.88
CA ILE A 87 6.31 6.98 4.31
C ILE A 87 5.61 6.18 5.42
N ALA A 88 6.34 5.83 6.48
CA ALA A 88 5.80 5.10 7.63
C ALA A 88 4.68 5.88 8.34
N ARG A 89 4.84 7.21 8.51
CA ARG A 89 3.83 8.09 9.09
C ARG A 89 2.59 8.19 8.21
N GLU A 90 2.79 8.34 6.90
CA GLU A 90 1.71 8.48 5.92
C GLU A 90 0.85 7.20 5.82
N LEU A 91 1.49 6.02 5.79
CA LEU A 91 0.82 4.72 5.69
C LEU A 91 0.42 4.13 7.05
N LYS A 92 0.70 4.82 8.17
CA LYS A 92 0.48 4.33 9.55
C LYS A 92 1.11 2.94 9.80
N ARG A 93 2.29 2.70 9.24
CA ARG A 93 3.05 1.44 9.39
C ARG A 93 4.38 1.69 10.11
N SER A 94 4.99 0.62 10.62
CA SER A 94 6.32 0.72 11.22
C SER A 94 7.39 0.99 10.14
N LYS A 95 8.42 1.78 10.49
CA LYS A 95 9.56 2.04 9.61
C LYS A 95 10.25 0.75 9.14
N SER A 96 10.34 -0.26 10.00
CA SER A 96 10.91 -1.57 9.67
C SER A 96 10.07 -2.33 8.64
N CYS A 97 8.74 -2.20 8.69
CA CYS A 97 7.84 -2.76 7.68
C CYS A 97 8.07 -2.11 6.30
N ILE A 98 8.15 -0.78 6.24
CA ILE A 98 8.41 -0.05 4.99
C ILE A 98 9.76 -0.45 4.40
N LYS A 99 10.81 -0.52 5.24
CA LYS A 99 12.13 -0.95 4.80
C LYS A 99 12.10 -2.35 4.17
N ARG A 100 11.51 -3.33 4.86
CA ARG A 100 11.37 -4.72 4.35
C ARG A 100 10.61 -4.79 3.03
N ASN A 101 9.59 -3.95 2.84
CA ASN A 101 8.84 -3.92 1.59
C ASN A 101 9.67 -3.39 0.42
N ILE A 102 10.44 -2.33 0.65
CA ILE A 102 11.30 -1.72 -0.36
C ILE A 102 12.48 -2.64 -0.69
N ASP A 103 13.14 -3.21 0.33
CA ASP A 103 14.22 -4.18 0.14
C ASP A 103 13.73 -5.37 -0.72
N ARG A 104 12.55 -5.93 -0.41
CA ARG A 104 11.93 -7.00 -1.21
C ARG A 104 11.68 -6.59 -2.66
N TYR A 105 11.14 -5.39 -2.89
CA TYR A 105 10.86 -4.90 -4.22
C TYR A 105 12.15 -4.75 -5.03
N ASN A 106 13.22 -4.24 -4.42
CA ASN A 106 14.52 -4.10 -5.09
C ASN A 106 15.14 -5.46 -5.45
N GLU A 107 14.91 -6.50 -4.63
CA GLU A 107 15.39 -7.86 -4.89
C GLU A 107 14.60 -8.61 -5.97
N THR A 108 13.27 -8.46 -5.98
CA THR A 108 12.36 -9.32 -6.78
C THR A 108 11.59 -8.59 -7.88
N ASN A 109 11.63 -7.25 -7.90
CA ASN A 109 10.81 -6.38 -8.76
C ASN A 109 9.30 -6.70 -8.72
N SER A 110 8.82 -7.29 -7.62
CA SER A 110 7.43 -7.73 -7.46
C SER A 110 6.84 -7.21 -6.16
N TYR A 111 5.55 -6.85 -6.21
CA TYR A 111 4.77 -6.43 -5.06
C TYR A 111 4.14 -7.61 -4.30
N LYS A 112 4.16 -8.81 -4.90
CA LYS A 112 3.61 -10.04 -4.32
C LYS A 112 4.56 -10.61 -3.26
N ASP A 113 4.02 -11.44 -2.38
CA ASP A 113 4.84 -12.20 -1.43
C ASP A 113 5.68 -13.25 -2.14
N ARG A 114 6.89 -13.51 -1.60
CA ARG A 114 7.73 -14.62 -2.05
C ARG A 114 6.99 -15.93 -1.73
N PRO A 115 7.01 -16.92 -2.65
CA PRO A 115 6.56 -18.26 -2.30
C PRO A 115 7.34 -18.76 -1.08
N ARG A 116 6.62 -19.19 -0.05
CA ARG A 116 7.25 -19.78 1.14
C ARG A 116 7.66 -21.21 0.79
N PRO A 117 8.89 -21.64 1.12
CA PRO A 117 9.20 -23.06 1.04
C PRO A 117 8.23 -23.81 1.98
N GLY A 118 7.58 -24.84 1.45
CA GLY A 118 6.78 -25.75 2.25
C GLY A 118 7.66 -26.60 3.15
N ARG A 119 7.02 -27.42 3.99
CA ARG A 119 7.72 -28.49 4.71
C ARG A 119 8.21 -29.52 3.67
N PRO A 120 9.48 -29.94 3.69
CA PRO A 120 9.95 -30.99 2.80
C PRO A 120 9.17 -32.28 3.03
N ARG A 121 8.96 -33.06 1.97
CA ARG A 121 8.35 -34.39 2.05
C ARG A 121 9.27 -35.34 2.78
N ILE A 122 8.69 -36.33 3.45
CA ILE A 122 9.43 -37.43 4.06
C ILE A 122 9.92 -38.40 2.97
N SER A 123 9.06 -38.70 2.00
CA SER A 123 9.41 -39.56 0.87
C SER A 123 10.33 -38.83 -0.12
N THR A 124 11.27 -39.58 -0.68
CA THR A 124 12.06 -39.11 -1.81
C THR A 124 11.34 -39.42 -3.13
N ALA A 125 11.75 -38.76 -4.22
CA ALA A 125 11.23 -39.05 -5.55
C ALA A 125 11.54 -40.49 -6.01
N LYS A 126 12.52 -41.18 -5.40
CA LYS A 126 12.79 -42.60 -5.68
C LYS A 126 11.76 -43.49 -4.98
N ASP A 127 11.43 -43.18 -3.73
CA ASP A 127 10.43 -43.94 -2.97
C ASP A 127 9.06 -43.84 -3.62
N ASP A 128 8.67 -42.64 -4.07
CA ASP A 128 7.42 -42.42 -4.80
C ASP A 128 7.36 -43.25 -6.10
N ARG A 129 8.48 -43.32 -6.85
CA ARG A 129 8.58 -44.15 -8.07
C ARG A 129 8.48 -45.64 -7.76
N ASN A 130 9.17 -46.10 -6.72
CA ASN A 130 9.11 -47.49 -6.29
C ASN A 130 7.70 -47.89 -5.85
N LEU A 131 6.99 -46.98 -5.17
CA LEU A 131 5.62 -47.21 -4.71
C LEU A 131 4.64 -47.38 -5.89
N VAL A 132 4.80 -46.61 -6.97
CA VAL A 132 3.99 -46.75 -8.19
C VAL A 132 4.26 -48.08 -8.92
N HIS A 133 5.51 -48.55 -8.93
CA HIS A 133 5.86 -49.82 -9.58
C HIS A 133 5.44 -51.07 -8.79
N LEU A 134 5.12 -50.92 -7.51
CA LEU A 134 4.67 -52.01 -6.63
C LEU A 134 3.16 -52.29 -6.71
N VAL A 135 2.38 -51.38 -7.30
CA VAL A 135 0.93 -51.48 -7.49
C VAL A 135 0.63 -51.99 -8.89
#